data_AF-A0A645J096-F1
#
_entry.id   AF-A0A645J096-F1
#
_cell.length_a   1.000
_cell.length_b   1.000
_cell.length_c   1.000
_cell.angle_alpha   90.00
_cell.angle_beta   90.00
_cell.angle_gamma   90.00
#
_symmetry.space_group_name_H-M   'P 1'
#
loop_
_entity.id
_entity.type
_entity.pdbx_description
1 polymer ?
#
loop_
_entity_poly.entity_id
_entity_poly.type
_entity_poly.pdbx_seq_one_letter_code
_entity_poly.pdbx_strand_id
1 'polypeptide(L)'
;MAKTPEGKTRVVKEVLMIVNPVDYLQKVMPATTVRGADGRYVNDVFPFPTKPVQSTQMPVGKAIFGIGKRYFMGIGTDKSGKIEYDDSYKFLEDERVYLVKLYGHGEPLDNNAFVYADISGLIPAVHTVSIDGVVQTQEVV
;
A
#
# COMPACT_ATOMS: atom_id res chain seq x y z
N MET A 1 -8.00 6.43 13.79
CA MET A 1 -8.33 5.06 13.32
C MET A 1 -9.16 4.24 14.30
N ALA A 2 -8.73 3.93 15.54
CA ALA A 2 -9.50 3.06 16.46
C ALA A 2 -10.76 3.68 17.08
N LYS A 3 -10.95 5.00 16.96
CA LYS A 3 -12.18 5.71 17.34
C LYS A 3 -12.95 6.17 16.10
N THR A 4 -14.27 6.04 16.13
CA THR A 4 -15.16 6.62 15.13
C THR A 4 -15.22 8.15 15.29
N PRO A 5 -15.78 8.88 14.31
CA PRO A 5 -16.06 10.31 14.47
C PRO A 5 -16.94 10.60 15.69
N GLU A 6 -17.85 9.69 16.03
CA GLU A 6 -18.72 9.75 17.23
C GLU A 6 -18.01 9.36 18.54
N GLY A 7 -16.70 9.11 18.52
CA GLY A 7 -15.92 8.75 19.72
C GLY A 7 -16.07 7.30 20.18
N LYS A 8 -16.90 6.48 19.53
CA LYS A 8 -17.04 5.04 19.82
C LYS A 8 -15.78 4.29 19.38
N THR A 9 -15.37 3.30 20.16
CA THR A 9 -14.24 2.43 19.80
C THR A 9 -14.66 1.40 18.76
N ARG A 10 -13.73 1.03 17.88
CA ARG A 10 -13.90 -0.04 16.90
C ARG A 10 -12.68 -0.94 16.87
N VAL A 11 -12.90 -2.23 16.63
CA VAL A 11 -11.83 -3.20 16.43
C VAL A 11 -11.28 -3.04 15.01
N VAL A 12 -10.00 -2.71 14.90
CA VAL A 12 -9.26 -2.74 13.64
C VAL A 12 -8.67 -4.14 13.50
N LYS A 13 -9.00 -4.85 12.42
CA LYS A 13 -8.49 -6.21 12.16
C LYS A 13 -7.30 -6.22 11.21
N GLU A 14 -7.26 -5.28 10.29
CA GLU A 14 -6.25 -5.15 9.25
C GLU A 14 -6.12 -3.66 8.89
N VAL A 15 -4.89 -3.23 8.63
CA VAL A 15 -4.58 -1.90 8.11
C VAL A 15 -4.07 -2.03 6.68
N LEU A 16 -4.57 -1.19 5.79
CA LEU A 16 -4.05 -0.99 4.45
C LEU A 16 -2.98 0.09 4.51
N MET A 17 -1.81 -0.18 3.95
CA MET A 17 -0.72 0.78 3.80
C MET A 17 -0.48 1.03 2.32
N ILE A 18 -0.79 2.23 1.83
CA ILE A 18 -0.56 2.61 0.43
C ILE A 18 0.70 3.48 0.38
N VAL A 19 1.69 3.06 -0.41
CA VAL A 19 2.98 3.74 -0.54
C VAL A 19 3.44 3.82 -1.98
N ASN A 20 4.34 4.77 -2.26
CA ASN A 20 5.04 4.82 -3.52
C ASN A 20 5.96 3.57 -3.68
N PRO A 21 6.05 2.96 -4.88
CA PRO A 21 6.96 1.84 -5.13
C PRO A 21 8.42 2.10 -4.74
N VAL A 22 8.91 3.34 -4.91
CA VAL A 22 10.29 3.73 -4.56
C VAL A 22 10.49 3.66 -3.05
N ASP A 23 9.59 4.25 -2.25
CA ASP A 23 9.69 4.17 -0.79
C ASP A 23 9.46 2.74 -0.28
N TYR A 24 8.61 1.97 -0.95
CA TYR A 24 8.41 0.57 -0.60
C TYR A 24 9.73 -0.20 -0.66
N LEU A 25 10.45 -0.11 -1.79
CA LEU A 25 11.70 -0.84 -1.98
C LEU A 25 12.84 -0.28 -1.13
N GLN A 26 12.92 1.03 -0.93
CA GLN A 26 14.04 1.66 -0.22
C GLN A 26 13.89 1.67 1.30
N LYS A 27 12.66 1.70 1.82
CA LYS A 27 12.40 1.90 3.25
C LYS A 27 11.54 0.80 3.86
N VAL A 28 10.41 0.48 3.24
CA VAL A 28 9.42 -0.45 3.83
C VAL A 28 9.93 -1.89 3.78
N MET A 29 10.25 -2.39 2.59
CA MET A 29 10.76 -3.74 2.38
C MET A 29 11.98 -4.06 3.26
N PRO A 30 13.05 -3.25 3.31
CA PRO A 30 14.19 -3.57 4.17
C PRO A 30 13.85 -3.51 5.67
N ALA A 31 12.88 -2.69 6.08
CA ALA A 31 12.45 -2.61 7.47
C ALA A 31 11.50 -3.75 7.89
N THR A 32 10.80 -4.39 6.94
CA THR A 32 9.78 -5.42 7.20
C THR A 32 10.21 -6.81 6.74
N THR A 33 11.42 -6.93 6.19
CA THR A 33 11.99 -8.21 5.80
C THR A 33 12.75 -8.81 6.97
N VAL A 34 12.23 -9.91 7.51
CA VAL A 34 12.87 -10.65 8.60
C VAL A 34 13.46 -11.94 8.04
N ARG A 35 14.68 -12.28 8.47
CA ARG A 35 15.26 -13.59 8.21
C ARG A 35 14.74 -14.58 9.24
N GLY A 36 13.95 -15.55 8.79
CA GLY A 36 13.45 -16.63 9.62
C GLY A 36 14.58 -17.52 10.13
N ALA A 37 14.31 -18.28 11.21
CA ALA A 37 15.24 -19.27 11.75
C ALA A 37 15.55 -20.40 10.75
N ASP A 38 14.69 -20.60 9.75
CA ASP A 38 14.87 -21.51 8.62
C ASP A 38 15.78 -20.94 7.51
N GLY A 39 16.31 -19.73 7.70
CA GLY A 39 17.23 -19.07 6.77
C GLY A 39 16.55 -18.34 5.61
N ARG A 40 15.22 -18.41 5.49
CA ARG A 40 14.46 -17.70 4.45
C ARG A 40 14.21 -16.25 4.81
N TYR A 41 14.15 -15.39 3.79
CA TYR A 41 13.69 -14.02 3.94
C TYR A 41 12.17 -13.98 3.78
N VAL A 42 11.49 -13.55 4.84
CA VAL A 42 10.05 -13.32 4.82
C VAL A 42 9.83 -11.82 4.74
N ASN A 43 9.25 -11.37 3.64
CA ASN A 43 8.94 -9.96 3.39
C ASN A 43 7.62 -9.58 4.06
N ASP A 44 7.40 -8.27 4.23
CA ASP A 44 6.13 -7.69 4.69
C ASP A 44 5.66 -8.22 6.07
N VAL A 45 6.62 -8.49 6.96
CA VAL A 45 6.33 -8.88 8.35
C VAL A 45 6.12 -7.60 9.16
N PHE A 46 4.86 -7.30 9.45
CA PHE A 46 4.47 -6.14 10.28
C PHE A 46 4.03 -6.58 11.69
N PRO A 47 4.28 -5.75 12.74
CA PRO A 47 3.82 -6.02 14.10
C PRO A 47 2.28 -6.09 14.24
N PHE A 48 1.58 -5.43 13.31
CA PHE A 48 0.13 -5.46 13.20
C PHE A 48 -0.25 -5.93 11.79
N PRO A 49 -1.34 -6.70 11.60
CA PRO A 49 -1.77 -7.16 10.27
C PRO A 49 -1.94 -5.98 9.31
N THR A 50 -0.93 -5.77 8.46
CA THR A 50 -0.83 -4.62 7.57
C THR A 50 -0.58 -5.12 6.17
N LYS A 51 -1.39 -4.69 5.23
CA LYS A 51 -1.27 -5.03 3.81
C LYS A 51 -0.65 -3.86 3.05
N PRO A 52 0.62 -3.95 2.61
CA PRO A 52 1.22 -2.94 1.77
C PRO A 52 0.64 -3.02 0.34
N VAL A 53 0.33 -1.86 -0.23
CA VAL A 53 -0.12 -1.69 -1.61
C VAL A 53 0.74 -0.60 -2.24
N GLN A 54 1.39 -0.94 -3.35
CA GLN A 54 2.24 0.00 -4.08
C GLN A 54 1.37 0.77 -5.10
N SER A 55 1.45 2.10 -5.07
CA SER A 55 0.72 2.97 -5.99
C SER A 55 1.61 4.10 -6.52
N THR A 56 1.71 4.22 -7.83
CA THR A 56 2.46 5.31 -8.50
C THR A 56 1.82 6.68 -8.31
N GLN A 57 0.55 6.73 -7.92
CA GLN A 57 -0.17 7.97 -7.62
C GLN A 57 0.24 8.59 -6.27
N MET A 58 0.92 7.82 -5.41
CA MET A 58 1.42 8.35 -4.14
C MET A 58 2.73 9.11 -4.32
N PRO A 59 2.86 10.33 -3.78
CA PRO A 59 4.12 11.05 -3.79
C PRO A 59 5.15 10.35 -2.90
N VAL A 60 6.42 10.46 -3.28
CA VAL A 60 7.55 9.92 -2.50
C VAL A 60 7.61 10.59 -1.12
N GLY A 61 7.95 9.83 -0.09
CA GLY A 61 8.04 10.27 1.30
C GLY A 61 6.70 10.30 2.02
N LYS A 62 5.60 9.86 1.41
CA LYS A 62 4.27 9.84 2.04
C LYS A 62 3.60 8.48 1.93
N ALA A 63 2.75 8.18 2.91
CA ALA A 63 1.99 6.94 2.97
C ALA A 63 0.55 7.23 3.42
N ILE A 64 -0.40 6.43 2.93
CA ILE A 64 -1.75 6.39 3.47
C ILE A 64 -1.89 5.12 4.29
N PHE A 65 -2.28 5.28 5.55
CA PHE A 65 -2.71 4.16 6.39
C PHE A 65 -4.22 4.23 6.56
N GLY A 66 -4.92 3.12 6.38
CA GLY A 66 -6.35 3.13 6.66
C GLY A 66 -7.01 1.78 6.67
N ILE A 67 -8.32 1.79 6.90
CA ILE A 67 -9.12 0.57 6.99
C ILE A 67 -9.79 0.36 5.63
N GLY A 68 -9.25 -0.54 4.79
CA GLY A 68 -9.78 -0.74 3.43
C GLY A 68 -11.27 -1.06 3.38
N LYS A 69 -11.81 -1.79 4.37
CA LYS A 69 -13.25 -2.08 4.52
C LYS A 69 -14.13 -0.86 4.79
N ARG A 70 -13.53 0.30 5.10
CA ARG A 70 -14.20 1.58 5.35
C ARG A 70 -14.04 2.56 4.18
N TYR A 71 -13.58 2.07 3.03
CA TYR A 71 -13.60 2.84 1.80
C TYR A 71 -14.82 2.43 0.97
N PHE A 72 -15.68 3.38 0.64
CA PHE A 72 -16.74 3.18 -0.32
C PHE A 72 -16.20 3.48 -1.72
N MET A 73 -16.44 2.59 -2.67
CA MET A 73 -16.12 2.78 -4.08
C MET A 73 -17.30 2.29 -4.92
N GLY A 74 -18.08 3.25 -5.43
CA GLY A 74 -19.12 3.01 -6.41
C GLY A 74 -18.54 3.07 -7.82
N ILE A 75 -18.79 2.06 -8.64
CA ILE A 75 -18.43 2.05 -10.06
C ILE A 75 -19.73 1.99 -10.87
N GLY A 76 -19.96 2.99 -11.71
CA GLY A 76 -21.19 3.20 -12.47
C GLY A 76 -21.17 2.60 -13.88
N THR A 77 -20.25 1.69 -14.18
CA THR A 77 -20.14 1.03 -15.49
C THR A 77 -20.09 -0.47 -15.34
N ASP A 78 -20.26 -1.17 -16.46
CA ASP A 78 -20.09 -2.61 -16.51
C ASP A 78 -18.69 -3.01 -16.02
N LYS A 79 -18.57 -4.17 -15.36
CA LYS A 79 -17.35 -4.59 -14.63
C LYS A 79 -16.08 -4.60 -15.48
N SER A 80 -16.23 -4.76 -16.80
CA SER A 80 -15.15 -4.82 -17.78
C SER A 80 -14.90 -3.50 -18.52
N GLY A 81 -15.63 -2.43 -18.18
CA GLY A 81 -15.71 -1.24 -19.04
C GLY A 81 -16.50 -1.56 -20.31
N LYS A 82 -17.37 -0.65 -20.73
CA LYS A 82 -18.07 -0.80 -22.00
C LYS A 82 -17.21 -0.17 -23.09
N ILE A 83 -16.71 -1.00 -24.00
CA ILE A 83 -16.04 -0.51 -25.21
C ILE A 83 -17.13 -0.09 -26.18
N GLU A 84 -17.21 1.21 -26.44
CA GLU A 84 -18.04 1.78 -27.49
C GLU A 84 -17.16 2.01 -28.71
N TYR A 85 -17.70 1.76 -29.91
CA TYR A 85 -17.00 1.99 -31.16
C TYR A 85 -17.86 2.86 -32.08
N ASP A 86 -17.22 3.68 -32.89
CA ASP A 86 -17.88 4.54 -33.88
C ASP A 86 -17.01 4.66 -35.14
N ASP A 87 -17.60 4.38 -36.29
CA ASP A 87 -16.98 4.46 -37.62
C ASP A 87 -17.35 5.78 -38.33
N SER A 88 -18.28 6.56 -37.79
CA SER A 88 -18.76 7.81 -38.39
C SER A 88 -17.93 9.05 -38.05
N TYR A 89 -17.20 9.04 -36.93
CA TYR A 89 -16.45 10.20 -36.46
C TYR A 89 -15.21 10.53 -37.29
N LYS A 90 -14.53 9.51 -37.82
CA LYS A 90 -13.33 9.63 -38.69
C LYS A 90 -13.50 8.89 -40.01
N PHE A 91 -14.65 9.15 -40.64
CA PHE A 91 -15.02 8.46 -41.88
C PHE A 91 -14.14 8.84 -43.07
N LEU A 92 -13.68 10.10 -43.17
CA LEU A 92 -12.84 10.57 -44.29
C LEU A 92 -11.43 9.97 -44.25
N GLU A 93 -10.96 9.62 -43.06
CA GLU A 93 -9.64 9.05 -42.80
C GLU A 93 -9.64 7.52 -42.76
N ASP A 94 -10.80 6.88 -42.95
CA ASP A 94 -10.99 5.42 -42.86
C ASP A 94 -10.54 4.84 -41.49
N GLU A 95 -10.83 5.56 -40.39
CA GLU A 95 -10.44 5.16 -39.04
C GLU A 95 -11.65 4.79 -38.16
N ARG A 96 -11.57 3.63 -37.49
CA ARG A 96 -12.48 3.23 -36.40
C ARG A 96 -12.00 3.76 -35.06
N VAL A 97 -12.87 4.45 -34.33
CA VAL A 97 -12.56 4.97 -33.00
C VAL A 97 -13.19 4.10 -31.91
N TYR A 98 -12.42 3.85 -30.85
CA TYR A 98 -12.87 3.13 -29.67
C TYR A 98 -12.84 4.05 -28.44
N LEU A 99 -13.87 3.96 -27.62
CA LEU A 99 -14.04 4.76 -26.41
C LEU A 99 -14.38 3.83 -25.24
N VAL A 100 -13.66 4.00 -24.14
CA VAL A 100 -14.00 3.38 -22.85
C VAL A 100 -14.17 4.48 -21.82
N LYS A 101 -15.32 4.48 -21.14
CA LYS A 101 -15.62 5.38 -20.02
C LYS A 101 -15.79 4.55 -18.76
N LEU A 102 -15.20 5.01 -17.66
CA LEU A 102 -15.36 4.46 -16.32
C LEU A 102 -15.81 5.60 -15.41
N TYR A 103 -17.02 5.50 -14.87
CA TYR A 103 -17.51 6.42 -13.84
C TYR A 103 -17.27 5.79 -12.48
N GLY A 104 -16.46 6.43 -11.65
CA GLY A 104 -16.16 5.97 -10.31
C GLY A 104 -16.37 7.09 -9.30
N HIS A 105 -16.97 6.76 -8.17
CA HIS A 105 -17.03 7.64 -7.01
C HIS A 105 -16.46 6.88 -5.80
N GLY A 106 -15.42 7.42 -5.21
CA GLY A 106 -14.74 6.83 -4.07
C GLY A 106 -14.67 7.81 -2.91
N GLU A 107 -15.10 7.40 -1.73
CA GLU A 107 -15.01 8.20 -0.52
C GLU A 107 -14.78 7.33 0.73
N PRO A 108 -14.03 7.84 1.72
CA PRO A 108 -13.94 7.19 3.01
C PRO A 108 -15.28 7.33 3.75
N LEU A 109 -15.78 6.23 4.32
CA LEU A 109 -17.01 6.24 5.13
C LEU A 109 -16.86 7.08 6.41
N ASP A 110 -15.63 7.35 6.83
CA ASP A 110 -15.34 8.21 7.96
C ASP A 110 -13.97 8.88 7.85
N ASN A 111 -13.87 10.16 8.24
CA ASN A 111 -12.62 10.93 8.19
C ASN A 111 -11.51 10.32 9.05
N ASN A 112 -11.86 9.52 10.06
CA ASN A 112 -10.90 8.89 10.97
C ASN A 112 -10.40 7.51 10.47
N ALA A 113 -10.93 6.99 9.35
CA ALA A 113 -10.55 5.69 8.80
C ALA A 113 -9.23 5.71 8.03
N PHE A 114 -8.83 6.87 7.52
CA PHE A 114 -7.61 7.03 6.75
C PHE A 114 -6.75 8.13 7.36
N VAL A 115 -5.45 7.90 7.39
CA VAL A 115 -4.44 8.82 7.88
C VAL A 115 -3.42 9.00 6.77
N TYR A 116 -3.21 10.25 6.39
CA TYR A 116 -2.13 10.64 5.50
C TYR A 116 -0.91 10.95 6.35
N ALA A 117 0.10 10.09 6.26
CA ALA A 117 1.30 10.15 7.08
C ALA A 117 2.52 10.53 6.24
N ASP A 118 3.41 11.29 6.86
CA ASP A 118 4.75 11.56 6.35
C ASP A 118 5.68 10.41 6.78
N ILE A 119 6.34 9.79 5.81
CA ILE A 119 7.30 8.69 5.99
C ILE A 119 8.71 9.07 5.49
N SER A 120 8.97 10.36 5.30
CA SER A 120 10.30 10.87 4.90
C SER A 120 11.38 10.45 5.89
N GLY A 121 11.10 10.53 7.19
CA GLY A 121 11.98 10.11 8.28
C GLY A 121 11.97 8.62 8.60
N LEU A 122 11.35 7.77 7.78
CA LEU A 122 11.35 6.33 8.02
C LEU A 122 12.75 5.76 7.75
N ILE A 123 13.41 5.30 8.81
CA ILE A 123 14.75 4.72 8.75
C ILE A 123 14.60 3.18 8.63
N PRO A 124 15.41 2.50 7.81
CA PRO A 124 15.44 1.04 7.78
C PRO A 124 15.66 0.47 9.19
N ALA A 125 14.95 -0.60 9.52
CA ALA A 125 15.15 -1.28 10.81
C ALA A 125 16.53 -1.94 10.82
N VAL A 126 17.45 -1.40 11.63
CA VAL A 126 18.75 -2.03 11.87
C VAL A 126 18.59 -3.00 13.03
N HIS A 127 18.63 -4.30 12.76
CA HIS A 127 18.68 -5.30 13.82
C HIS A 127 20.07 -5.29 14.48
N THR A 128 20.19 -4.63 15.63
CA THR A 128 21.38 -4.75 16.48
C THR A 128 21.38 -6.11 17.15
N VAL A 129 22.34 -6.95 16.79
CA VAL A 129 22.57 -8.22 17.49
C VAL A 129 23.29 -7.90 18.80
N SER A 130 22.57 -8.00 19.92
CA SER A 130 23.15 -7.97 21.25
C SER A 130 23.61 -9.37 21.62
N ILE A 131 24.89 -9.53 21.95
CA ILE A 131 25.45 -10.80 22.43
C ILE A 131 25.49 -10.71 23.95
N ASP A 132 24.59 -11.40 24.64
CA ASP A 132 24.69 -11.60 26.09
C ASP A 132 25.65 -12.77 26.36
N GLY A 133 26.97 -12.53 26.21
CA GLY A 133 28.00 -13.54 26.47
C GLY A 133 29.42 -13.16 26.05
N VAL A 134 30.41 -13.95 26.50
CA VAL A 134 31.83 -13.79 26.13
C VAL A 134 32.05 -14.35 24.73
N VAL A 135 32.46 -13.50 23.78
CA VAL A 135 32.83 -13.91 22.42
C VAL A 135 34.24 -14.49 22.45
N GLN A 136 34.37 -15.79 22.20
CA GLN A 136 35.67 -16.40 21.97
C GLN A 136 36.03 -16.24 20.48
N THR A 137 36.88 -15.26 20.17
CA THR A 137 37.50 -15.14 18.84
C THR A 137 38.62 -16.16 18.70
N GLN A 138 38.55 -17.03 17.69
CA GLN A 138 39.72 -17.79 17.21
C GLN A 138 40.34 -17.03 16.05
N GLU A 139 41.61 -16.64 16.19
CA GLU A 139 42.45 -16.26 15.06
C GLU A 139 42.69 -17.50 14.20
N VAL A 140 42.28 -17.43 12.94
CA VAL A 140 42.65 -18.42 11.93
C VAL A 140 44.03 -17.98 11.39
N VAL A 141 45.06 -18.74 11.79
CA VAL A 141 46.43 -18.65 11.25
C VAL A 141 46.50 -19.34 9.90
#